data_AF-A0A069PF75-F1
#
_entry.id   AF-A0A069PF75-F1
#
_cell.length_a   1.000
_cell.length_b   1.000
_cell.length_c   1.000
_cell.angle_alpha   90.00
_cell.angle_beta   90.00
_cell.angle_gamma   90.00
#
_symmetry.space_group_name_H-M   'P 1'
#
loop_
_entity.id
_entity.type
_entity.pdbx_description
1 polymer ?
#
loop_
_entity_poly.entity_id
_entity_poly.type
_entity_poly.pdbx_seq_one_letter_code
_entity_poly.pdbx_strand_id
1 'polypeptide(L)'
;MNACNGCGSGGTTPHTHDCLFGHFLDYQNWRELSWATKQLLRVAYEHAARDATPKWRPIDSAPMDGTPLMLFARHVDAEAPIRVVGWYIDGEGWIDSAFRPNRPQRLAPSHWMPLLEFPKS
;
A
#
# COMPACT_ATOMS: atom_id res chain seq x y z
N MET A 1 3.61 -22.03 39.33
CA MET A 1 2.43 -21.72 38.49
C MET A 1 2.84 -20.54 37.62
N ASN A 2 3.08 -20.61 36.31
CA ASN A 2 2.94 -21.69 35.31
C ASN A 2 4.21 -21.74 34.44
N ALA A 3 4.62 -22.96 34.10
CA ALA A 3 5.83 -23.27 33.37
C ALA A 3 5.58 -23.27 31.85
N CYS A 4 6.48 -22.64 31.09
CA CYS A 4 6.62 -22.89 29.66
C CYS A 4 7.39 -24.21 29.48
N ASN A 5 6.66 -25.29 29.22
CA ASN A 5 7.22 -26.59 28.88
C ASN A 5 7.08 -26.84 27.37
N GLY A 6 8.20 -27.19 26.72
CA GLY A 6 8.19 -28.05 25.55
C GLY A 6 8.59 -27.44 24.20
N CYS A 7 9.88 -27.10 24.03
CA CYS A 7 10.51 -27.20 22.71
C CYS A 7 11.15 -28.58 22.61
N GLY A 8 10.40 -29.54 22.06
CA GLY A 8 10.92 -30.85 21.66
C GLY A 8 11.62 -30.75 20.31
N SER A 9 12.89 -31.14 20.29
CA SER A 9 13.70 -31.36 19.09
C SER A 9 13.24 -32.61 18.34
N GLY A 10 12.81 -32.46 17.08
CA GLY A 10 12.62 -33.60 16.19
C GLY A 10 11.93 -33.26 14.87
N GLY A 11 12.69 -33.31 13.77
CA GLY A 11 12.20 -33.78 12.46
C GLY A 11 11.39 -32.82 11.58
N THR A 12 12.01 -32.48 10.44
CA THR A 12 11.40 -32.10 9.15
C THR A 12 10.54 -30.84 9.10
N THR A 13 11.20 -29.77 8.63
CA THR A 13 10.68 -28.54 7.97
C THR A 13 9.15 -28.41 7.83
N PRO A 14 8.53 -27.44 8.53
CA PRO A 14 7.27 -26.86 8.10
C PRO A 14 7.53 -25.57 7.31
N HIS A 15 6.82 -25.45 6.20
CA HIS A 15 6.80 -24.32 5.28
C HIS A 15 6.62 -22.98 6.00
N THR A 16 7.56 -22.06 5.77
CA THR A 16 7.64 -20.70 6.33
C THR A 16 6.55 -19.73 5.83
N HIS A 17 5.49 -20.22 5.19
CA HIS A 17 4.44 -19.37 4.59
C HIS A 17 3.26 -19.05 5.53
N ASP A 18 3.19 -19.65 6.72
CA ASP A 18 1.99 -19.55 7.58
C ASP A 18 1.98 -18.35 8.56
N CYS A 19 3.09 -17.61 8.71
CA CYS A 19 3.18 -16.58 9.75
C CYS A 19 2.62 -15.20 9.38
N LEU A 20 2.27 -14.93 8.11
CA LEU A 20 1.87 -13.57 7.69
C LEU A 20 0.35 -13.32 7.66
N PHE A 21 -0.48 -14.34 7.95
CA PHE A 21 -1.95 -14.20 7.96
C PHE A 21 -2.53 -13.76 9.31
N GLY A 22 -1.70 -13.60 10.35
CA GLY A 22 -2.12 -13.59 11.75
C GLY A 22 -2.56 -12.25 12.37
N HIS A 23 -2.96 -11.23 11.60
CA HIS A 23 -3.25 -9.91 12.17
C HIS A 23 -4.72 -9.45 12.18
N PHE A 24 -5.67 -10.26 11.72
CA PHE A 24 -7.08 -9.83 11.68
C PHE A 24 -8.11 -10.79 12.30
N LEU A 25 -7.71 -12.01 12.69
CA LEU A 25 -8.59 -12.98 13.34
C LEU A 25 -7.81 -13.73 14.43
N ASP A 26 -8.37 -13.79 15.63
CA ASP A 26 -7.84 -14.51 16.79
C ASP A 26 -7.47 -15.97 16.42
N TYR A 27 -6.22 -16.36 16.69
CA TYR A 27 -5.59 -17.59 16.17
C TYR A 27 -6.31 -18.87 16.59
N GLN A 28 -7.10 -18.83 17.67
CA GLN A 28 -7.85 -19.99 18.17
C GLN A 28 -9.06 -20.36 17.30
N ASN A 29 -9.64 -19.43 16.53
CA ASN A 29 -10.87 -19.68 15.78
C ASN A 29 -10.63 -20.38 14.42
N TRP A 30 -9.38 -20.44 13.95
CA TRP A 30 -9.03 -20.95 12.62
C TRP A 30 -8.97 -22.48 12.52
N ARG A 31 -8.76 -23.19 13.65
CA ARG A 31 -8.66 -24.65 13.63
C ARG A 31 -10.01 -25.33 13.38
N GLU A 32 -11.10 -24.74 13.87
CA GLU A 32 -12.47 -25.26 13.78
C GLU A 32 -13.14 -25.03 12.41
N LEU A 33 -12.53 -24.23 11.53
CA LEU A 33 -13.09 -23.98 10.21
C LEU A 33 -12.92 -25.21 9.31
N SER A 34 -14.00 -25.56 8.60
CA SER A 34 -13.97 -26.57 7.54
C SER A 34 -12.98 -26.19 6.44
N TRP A 35 -12.45 -27.19 5.73
CA TRP A 35 -11.53 -26.97 4.60
C TRP A 35 -12.12 -26.00 3.54
N ALA A 36 -13.42 -26.14 3.24
CA ALA A 36 -14.12 -25.28 2.29
C ALA A 36 -14.13 -23.80 2.75
N THR A 37 -14.34 -23.55 4.04
CA THR A 37 -14.35 -22.18 4.58
C THR A 37 -12.98 -21.53 4.53
N LYS A 38 -11.92 -22.29 4.81
CA LYS A 38 -10.53 -21.82 4.67
C LYS A 38 -10.22 -21.43 3.23
N GLN A 39 -10.70 -22.22 2.26
CA GLN A 39 -10.47 -21.95 0.85
C GLN A 39 -11.22 -20.69 0.36
N LEU A 40 -12.45 -20.48 0.83
CA LEU A 40 -13.20 -19.26 0.52
C LEU A 40 -12.54 -18.01 1.11
N LEU A 41 -12.09 -18.07 2.38
CA LEU A 41 -11.39 -16.95 3.01
C LEU A 41 -10.08 -16.62 2.31
N ARG A 42 -9.32 -17.62 1.89
CA ARG A 42 -8.09 -17.44 1.10
C ARG A 42 -8.38 -16.71 -0.21
N VAL A 43 -9.37 -17.16 -0.98
CA VAL A 43 -9.74 -16.54 -2.25
C VAL A 43 -10.21 -15.10 -2.02
N ALA A 44 -11.06 -14.86 -1.02
CA ALA A 44 -11.52 -13.52 -0.70
C ALA A 44 -10.36 -12.58 -0.32
N TYR A 45 -9.39 -13.07 0.46
CA TYR A 45 -8.18 -12.33 0.81
C TYR A 45 -7.30 -12.04 -0.41
N GLU A 46 -7.06 -13.04 -1.28
CA GLU A 46 -6.27 -12.86 -2.50
C GLU A 46 -6.91 -11.84 -3.46
N HIS A 47 -8.24 -11.83 -3.56
CA HIS A 47 -8.98 -10.82 -4.31
C HIS A 47 -8.86 -9.43 -3.68
N ALA A 48 -9.08 -9.31 -2.38
CA ALA A 48 -8.92 -8.04 -1.66
C ALA A 48 -7.48 -7.50 -1.75
N ALA A 49 -6.48 -8.36 -1.62
CA ALA A 49 -5.07 -8.00 -1.75
C ALA A 49 -4.70 -7.59 -3.19
N ARG A 50 -5.28 -8.23 -4.22
CA ARG A 50 -5.12 -7.80 -5.62
C ARG A 50 -5.70 -6.41 -5.85
N ASP A 51 -6.86 -6.12 -5.29
CA ASP A 51 -7.49 -4.81 -5.43
C ASP A 51 -6.87 -3.72 -4.54
N ALA A 52 -6.10 -4.11 -3.53
CA ALA A 52 -5.30 -3.20 -2.71
C ALA A 52 -4.05 -2.65 -3.43
N THR A 53 -3.73 -3.13 -4.63
CA THR A 53 -2.67 -2.50 -5.44
C THR A 53 -3.12 -1.11 -5.89
N PRO A 54 -2.37 -0.04 -5.57
CA PRO A 54 -2.76 1.29 -6.01
C PRO A 54 -2.74 1.34 -7.54
N LYS A 55 -3.90 1.69 -8.12
CA LYS A 55 -4.08 1.84 -9.57
C LYS A 55 -4.04 3.32 -9.93
N TRP A 56 -3.50 3.63 -11.10
CA TRP A 56 -3.58 4.97 -11.67
C TRP A 56 -5.02 5.35 -11.95
N ARG A 57 -5.36 6.60 -11.64
CA ARG A 57 -6.69 7.19 -11.80
C ARG A 57 -6.57 8.54 -12.52
N PRO A 58 -7.58 8.98 -13.29
CA PRO A 58 -7.57 10.29 -13.92
C PRO A 58 -7.43 11.41 -12.88
N ILE A 59 -6.68 12.47 -13.22
CA ILE A 59 -6.40 13.57 -12.29
C ILE A 59 -7.65 14.28 -11.76
N ASP A 60 -8.72 14.34 -12.54
CA ASP A 60 -9.99 15.00 -12.15
C ASP A 60 -10.66 14.34 -10.93
N SER A 61 -10.26 13.10 -10.60
CA SER A 61 -10.73 12.36 -9.43
C SER A 61 -9.82 12.47 -8.21
N ALA A 62 -8.71 13.21 -8.30
CA ALA A 62 -7.74 13.33 -7.23
C ALA A 62 -8.27 14.19 -6.08
N PRO A 63 -7.93 13.86 -4.83
CA PRO A 63 -8.22 14.74 -3.69
C PRO A 63 -7.43 16.06 -3.82
N MET A 64 -8.11 17.18 -3.65
CA MET A 64 -7.54 18.54 -3.69
C MET A 64 -7.40 19.14 -2.29
N ASP A 65 -7.11 18.31 -1.30
CA ASP A 65 -7.05 18.66 0.13
C ASP A 65 -5.62 18.81 0.67
N GLY A 66 -4.63 18.81 -0.23
CA GLY A 66 -3.21 18.85 0.14
C GLY A 66 -2.61 17.48 0.51
N THR A 67 -3.38 16.39 0.41
CA THR A 67 -2.84 15.03 0.60
C THR A 67 -1.73 14.74 -0.43
N PRO A 68 -0.55 14.25 -0.01
CA PRO A 68 0.50 13.84 -0.94
C PRO A 68 0.08 12.61 -1.76
N LEU A 69 0.26 12.71 -3.07
CA LEU A 69 -0.06 11.66 -4.04
C LEU A 69 1.16 11.34 -4.91
N MET A 70 1.15 10.14 -5.51
CA MET A 70 2.03 9.85 -6.63
C MET A 70 1.33 10.31 -7.92
N LEU A 71 1.98 11.18 -8.67
CA LEU A 71 1.46 11.83 -9.88
C LEU A 71 2.23 11.37 -11.11
N PHE A 72 1.51 11.20 -12.23
CA PHE A 72 2.12 11.14 -13.56
C PHE A 72 1.90 12.50 -14.24
N ALA A 73 2.94 13.32 -14.22
CA ALA A 73 2.85 14.74 -14.50
C ALA A 73 4.05 15.23 -15.30
N ARG A 74 3.84 16.28 -16.08
CA ARG A 74 4.92 17.09 -16.61
C ARG A 74 5.04 18.38 -15.81
N HIS A 75 6.22 18.96 -15.77
CA HIS A 75 6.38 20.37 -15.39
C HIS A 75 5.57 21.23 -16.37
N VAL A 76 4.99 22.35 -15.90
CA VAL A 76 4.23 23.25 -16.80
C VAL A 76 5.08 23.76 -17.96
N ASP A 77 6.38 23.99 -17.71
CA ASP A 77 7.38 24.44 -18.68
C ASP A 77 8.19 23.31 -19.34
N ALA A 78 7.82 22.04 -19.14
CA ALA A 78 8.47 20.91 -19.80
C ALA A 78 7.48 20.06 -20.61
N GLU A 79 8.02 19.34 -21.60
CA GLU A 79 7.23 18.47 -22.48
C GLU A 79 7.12 17.04 -21.95
N ALA A 80 8.19 16.51 -21.34
CA ALA A 80 8.24 15.11 -20.93
C ALA A 80 7.53 14.88 -19.58
N PRO A 81 6.61 13.90 -19.49
CA PRO A 81 6.00 13.50 -18.23
C PRO A 81 6.94 12.59 -17.42
N ILE A 82 6.85 12.72 -16.09
CA ILE A 82 7.58 11.93 -15.10
C ILE A 82 6.62 11.42 -14.02
N ARG A 83 7.08 10.45 -13.23
CA ARG A 83 6.42 10.07 -11.97
C ARG A 83 7.04 10.89 -10.84
N VAL A 84 6.21 11.58 -10.07
CA VAL A 84 6.64 12.49 -9.02
C VAL A 84 5.65 12.47 -7.86
N VAL A 85 6.14 12.68 -6.64
CA VAL A 85 5.27 12.92 -5.49
C VAL A 85 4.87 14.38 -5.48
N GLY A 86 3.59 14.68 -5.31
CA GLY A 86 3.09 16.06 -5.29
C GLY A 86 1.78 16.20 -4.53
N TRP A 87 1.32 17.44 -4.35
CA TRP A 87 0.06 17.76 -3.69
C TRP A 87 -0.59 18.99 -4.30
N TYR A 88 -1.87 19.21 -3.99
CA TYR A 88 -2.63 20.37 -4.44
C TYR A 88 -2.55 21.50 -3.41
N ILE A 89 -2.35 22.72 -3.89
CA ILE A 89 -2.47 23.96 -3.10
C ILE A 89 -3.54 24.83 -3.75
N ASP A 90 -4.52 25.27 -2.95
CA ASP A 90 -5.55 26.20 -3.43
C ASP A 90 -4.93 27.51 -3.94
N GLY A 91 -5.38 27.95 -5.11
CA GLY A 91 -4.83 29.11 -5.83
C GLY A 91 -3.52 28.88 -6.59
N GLU A 92 -2.71 27.87 -6.26
CA GLU A 92 -1.44 27.58 -6.97
C GLU A 92 -1.56 26.39 -7.94
N GLY A 93 -2.39 25.41 -7.59
CA GLY A 93 -2.59 24.17 -8.32
C GLY A 93 -1.72 23.01 -7.81
N TRP A 94 -1.41 22.07 -8.69
CA TRP A 94 -0.56 20.93 -8.37
C TRP A 94 0.91 21.33 -8.34
N ILE A 95 1.60 20.96 -7.27
CA ILE A 95 3.04 21.20 -7.11
C ILE A 95 3.79 19.92 -6.76
N ASP A 96 5.08 19.89 -7.11
CA ASP A 96 5.96 18.77 -6.80
C ASP A 96 6.52 18.82 -5.37
N SER A 97 6.89 17.65 -4.88
CA SER A 97 7.65 17.50 -3.65
C SER A 97 9.14 17.69 -3.95
N ALA A 98 9.59 18.94 -4.01
CA ALA A 98 11.00 19.27 -4.21
C ALA A 98 11.78 19.32 -2.89
N PHE A 99 12.98 18.74 -2.86
CA PHE A 99 13.93 18.93 -1.76
C PHE A 99 14.64 20.29 -1.89
N ARG A 100 14.88 20.97 -0.76
CA ARG A 100 15.69 22.20 -0.76
C ARG A 100 17.09 21.92 -1.32
N PRO A 101 17.69 22.82 -2.11
CA PRO A 101 17.31 24.23 -2.35
C PRO A 101 16.29 24.47 -3.47
N ASN A 102 15.72 23.43 -4.08
CA ASN A 102 14.75 23.62 -5.17
C ASN A 102 13.44 24.23 -4.65
N ARG A 103 12.88 25.15 -5.43
CA ARG A 103 11.54 25.69 -5.20
C ARG A 103 10.49 24.69 -5.68
N PRO A 104 9.32 24.61 -5.05
CA PRO A 104 8.20 23.85 -5.58
C PRO A 104 7.89 24.30 -7.00
N GLN A 105 7.65 23.32 -7.86
CA GLN A 105 7.42 23.48 -9.27
C GLN A 105 5.97 23.15 -9.59
N ARG A 106 5.35 23.95 -10.48
CA ARG A 106 3.98 23.69 -10.91
C ARG A 106 3.93 22.51 -11.86
N LEU A 107 2.96 21.65 -11.64
CA LEU A 107 2.74 20.43 -12.39
C LEU A 107 1.46 20.53 -13.22
N ALA A 108 1.48 19.86 -14.36
CA ALA A 108 0.29 19.51 -15.14
C ALA A 108 0.11 17.98 -15.10
N PRO A 109 -0.45 17.42 -14.00
CA PRO A 109 -0.69 15.99 -13.89
C PRO A 109 -1.80 15.51 -14.81
N SER A 110 -1.67 14.28 -15.29
CA SER A 110 -2.72 13.58 -16.05
C SER A 110 -3.38 12.47 -15.22
N HIS A 111 -2.60 11.84 -14.34
CA HIS A 111 -3.05 10.72 -13.52
C HIS A 111 -2.44 10.79 -12.12
N TRP A 112 -3.10 10.14 -11.17
CA TRP A 112 -2.64 10.00 -9.80
C TRP A 112 -2.84 8.58 -9.28
N MET A 113 -2.12 8.24 -8.22
CA MET A 113 -2.39 7.07 -7.38
C MET A 113 -2.06 7.42 -5.92
N PRO A 114 -2.68 6.75 -4.93
CA PRO A 114 -2.29 6.88 -3.54
C PRO A 114 -0.79 6.62 -3.36
N LEU A 115 -0.14 7.37 -2.47
CA LEU A 115 1.24 7.11 -2.11
C LEU A 115 1.31 5.76 -1.36
N LEU A 116 2.23 4.90 -1.79
CA LEU A 116 2.49 3.65 -1.09
C LEU A 116 3.12 3.93 0.27
N GLU A 117 2.72 3.17 1.30
CA GLU A 117 3.41 3.21 2.58
C GLU A 117 4.88 2.84 2.38
N PHE A 118 5.76 3.61 3.01
CA PHE A 118 7.18 3.27 3.04
C PHE A 118 7.38 1.94 3.77
N PRO A 119 8.35 1.11 3.34
CA PRO A 119 8.74 -0.07 4.11
C PRO A 119 9.10 0.34 5.53
N LYS A 120 8.56 -0.38 6.52
CA LYS A 120 8.99 -0.23 7.91
C LYS A 120 10.41 -0.81 8.00
N SER A 121 11.38 0.02 8.38
CA SER A 121 12.77 -0.37 8.65
C SER A 121 12.88 -1.27 9.86
#